data_AF-A0A661LE39-F1
#
_entry.id   AF-A0A661LE39-F1
#
_cell.length_a   1.000
_cell.length_b   1.000
_cell.length_c   1.000
_cell.angle_alpha   90.00
_cell.angle_beta   90.00
_cell.angle_gamma   90.00
#
_symmetry.space_group_name_H-M   'P 1'
#
loop_
_entity.id
_entity.type
_entity.pdbx_description
1 polymer ?
#
loop_
_entity_poly.entity_id
_entity_poly.type
_entity_poly.pdbx_seq_one_letter_code
_entity_poly.pdbx_strand_id
1 'polypeptide(L)'
;MNRTGFYANTLGLHIVDDHHFLMMVPRWDLKPWLQELALYHGMSLRGLIQVLPVSGGKQLTSMGEVLCRAAHHEGRFTLDRLWIRFFSAPHQLLAPHTRDQMGMLTFEITDFLSLLEMASVFRTLLFPNEQDTLRQLLELEDHQEQQFYWGRFTGQLDPKAKDMLNAWGVRQWPKERIKLLYELADYVAFYTTD
;
A
#
# COMPACT_ATOMS: atom_id res chain seq x y z
N MET A 1 -4.22 -30.94 3.67
CA MET A 1 -4.73 -30.12 2.55
C MET A 1 -3.55 -29.42 1.93
N ASN A 2 -3.15 -29.79 0.71
CA ASN A 2 -2.11 -29.07 -0.02
C ASN A 2 -2.66 -27.70 -0.43
N ARG A 3 -2.15 -26.63 0.18
CA ARG A 3 -2.50 -25.26 -0.18
C ARG A 3 -1.85 -24.99 -1.55
N THR A 4 -2.67 -24.85 -2.59
CA THR A 4 -2.23 -24.50 -3.95
C THR A 4 -3.02 -23.26 -4.38
N GLY A 5 -2.41 -22.39 -5.21
CA GLY A 5 -3.00 -21.12 -5.65
C GLY A 5 -3.18 -20.12 -4.50
N PHE A 6 -4.35 -19.50 -4.40
CA PHE A 6 -4.71 -18.40 -3.48
C PHE A 6 -4.29 -18.57 -2.02
N TYR A 7 -4.21 -19.82 -1.54
CA TYR A 7 -3.86 -20.13 -0.16
C TYR A 7 -2.37 -20.47 0.05
N ALA A 8 -1.57 -20.57 -1.01
CA ALA A 8 -0.22 -21.13 -0.97
C ALA A 8 0.70 -20.42 0.02
N ASN A 9 0.63 -19.09 0.09
CA ASN A 9 1.48 -18.26 0.95
C ASN A 9 0.77 -17.69 2.19
N THR A 10 -0.38 -18.26 2.56
CA THR A 10 -1.11 -17.83 3.77
C THR A 10 -0.43 -18.37 5.02
N LEU A 11 -0.08 -17.50 5.97
CA LEU A 11 0.48 -17.88 7.27
C LEU A 11 -0.60 -18.43 8.21
N GLY A 12 -1.82 -17.88 8.10
CA GLY A 12 -2.96 -18.30 8.89
C GLY A 12 -4.27 -17.80 8.29
N LEU A 13 -5.34 -18.56 8.50
CA LEU A 13 -6.69 -18.22 8.11
C LEU A 13 -7.62 -18.62 9.24
N HIS A 14 -8.47 -17.70 9.66
CA HIS A 14 -9.52 -17.92 10.64
C HIS A 14 -10.83 -17.39 10.07
N ILE A 15 -11.80 -18.29 9.90
CA ILE A 15 -13.15 -17.93 9.49
C ILE A 15 -13.89 -17.51 10.76
N VAL A 16 -14.40 -16.28 10.79
CA VAL A 16 -15.11 -15.73 11.94
C VAL A 16 -16.58 -16.12 11.86
N ASP A 17 -17.18 -15.95 10.68
CA ASP A 17 -18.55 -16.36 10.34
C ASP A 17 -18.71 -16.51 8.82
N ASP A 18 -19.95 -16.62 8.34
CA ASP A 18 -20.29 -16.82 6.91
C ASP A 18 -19.86 -15.65 6.00
N HIS A 19 -19.58 -14.46 6.56
CA HIS A 19 -19.27 -13.24 5.81
C HIS A 19 -17.92 -12.64 6.16
N HIS A 20 -17.30 -13.04 7.27
CA HIS A 20 -16.05 -12.47 7.75
C HIS A 20 -14.96 -13.53 7.92
N PHE A 21 -13.76 -13.19 7.44
CA PHE A 21 -12.57 -13.98 7.68
C PHE A 21 -11.39 -13.08 8.04
N LEU A 22 -10.46 -13.64 8.81
CA LEU A 22 -9.17 -13.04 9.11
C LEU A 22 -8.08 -13.88 8.46
N MET A 23 -7.21 -13.22 7.68
CA MET A 23 -6.09 -13.85 7.01
C MET A 23 -4.79 -13.16 7.38
N MET A 24 -3.75 -13.95 7.61
CA MET A 24 -2.38 -13.48 7.75
C MET A 24 -1.58 -13.88 6.53
N VAL A 25 -0.96 -12.89 5.89
CA VAL A 25 -0.08 -13.06 4.72
C VAL A 25 1.25 -12.33 4.97
N PRO A 26 2.37 -12.80 4.41
CA PRO A 26 3.59 -12.01 4.36
C PRO A 26 3.31 -10.69 3.64
N ARG A 27 3.83 -9.58 4.17
CA ARG A 27 3.52 -8.24 3.63
C ARG A 27 3.80 -8.11 2.13
N TRP A 28 4.86 -8.74 1.64
CA TRP A 28 5.28 -8.69 0.23
C TRP A 28 4.41 -9.54 -0.71
N ASP A 29 3.62 -10.46 -0.14
CA ASP A 29 2.68 -11.29 -0.89
C ASP A 29 1.31 -10.64 -1.05
N LEU A 30 1.09 -9.44 -0.46
CA LEU A 30 -0.19 -8.72 -0.55
C LEU A 30 -0.60 -8.48 -2.00
N LYS A 31 0.31 -7.99 -2.84
CA LYS A 31 0.04 -7.70 -4.25
C LYS A 31 -0.28 -8.98 -5.04
N PRO A 32 0.58 -10.02 -5.06
CA PRO A 32 0.25 -11.29 -5.72
C PRO A 32 -1.09 -11.87 -5.25
N TRP A 33 -1.35 -11.83 -3.94
CA TRP A 33 -2.60 -12.35 -3.36
C TRP A 33 -3.84 -11.60 -3.86
N LEU A 34 -3.79 -10.26 -3.89
CA LEU A 34 -4.89 -9.45 -4.45
C LEU A 34 -5.05 -9.63 -5.96
N GLN A 35 -3.96 -9.82 -6.70
CA GLN A 35 -4.00 -10.09 -8.14
C GLN A 35 -4.68 -11.43 -8.41
N GLU A 36 -4.31 -12.48 -7.68
CA GLU A 36 -4.98 -13.78 -7.79
C GLU A 36 -6.47 -13.66 -7.43
N LEU A 37 -6.82 -12.96 -6.35
CA LEU A 37 -8.21 -12.72 -5.96
C LEU A 37 -9.02 -12.10 -7.12
N ALA A 38 -8.48 -11.05 -7.72
CA ALA A 38 -9.10 -10.33 -8.82
C ALA A 38 -9.21 -11.19 -10.09
N LEU A 39 -8.21 -12.04 -10.38
CA LEU A 39 -8.23 -12.95 -11.52
C LEU A 39 -9.26 -14.08 -11.37
N TYR A 40 -9.36 -14.69 -10.18
CA TYR A 40 -10.25 -15.83 -9.96
C TYR A 40 -11.72 -15.43 -9.85
N HIS A 41 -12.02 -14.32 -9.17
CA HIS A 41 -13.40 -13.91 -8.92
C HIS A 41 -13.88 -12.76 -9.82
N GLY A 42 -12.96 -12.07 -10.50
CA GLY A 42 -13.30 -10.95 -11.38
C GLY A 42 -14.02 -9.81 -10.64
N MET A 43 -14.83 -9.06 -11.38
CA MET A 43 -15.65 -7.96 -10.85
C MET A 43 -16.87 -8.45 -10.03
N SER A 44 -17.03 -9.76 -9.87
CA SER A 44 -18.20 -10.31 -9.15
C SER A 44 -18.05 -10.25 -7.63
N LEU A 45 -16.81 -10.17 -7.14
CA LEU A 45 -16.52 -10.06 -5.72
C LEU A 45 -16.91 -8.67 -5.21
N ARG A 46 -17.67 -8.66 -4.11
CA ARG A 46 -18.19 -7.44 -3.47
C ARG A 46 -17.91 -7.54 -1.98
N GLY A 47 -17.61 -6.40 -1.37
CA GLY A 47 -17.32 -6.35 0.06
C GLY A 47 -16.14 -5.46 0.38
N LEU A 48 -15.52 -5.71 1.54
CA LEU A 48 -14.43 -4.93 2.07
C LEU A 48 -13.28 -5.84 2.47
N ILE A 49 -12.07 -5.50 2.02
CA ILE A 49 -10.82 -6.05 2.55
C ILE A 49 -10.13 -4.95 3.35
N GLN A 50 -9.91 -5.20 4.64
CA GLN A 50 -9.13 -4.30 5.49
C GLN A 50 -7.72 -4.86 5.66
N VAL A 51 -6.73 -4.19 5.07
CA VAL A 51 -5.31 -4.51 5.22
C VAL A 51 -4.76 -3.73 6.40
N LEU A 52 -4.23 -4.47 7.37
CA LEU A 52 -3.70 -3.92 8.61
C LEU A 52 -2.44 -4.69 9.02
N PRO A 53 -1.40 -4.01 9.54
CA PRO A 53 -0.21 -4.68 10.03
C PRO A 53 -0.49 -5.33 11.38
N VAL A 54 0.31 -6.34 11.71
CA VAL A 54 0.31 -6.93 13.05
C VAL A 54 0.82 -5.93 14.07
N SER A 55 0.14 -5.85 15.21
CA SER A 55 0.66 -5.09 16.35
C SER A 55 1.92 -5.78 16.88
N GLY A 56 3.10 -5.24 16.57
CA GLY A 56 4.35 -5.75 17.15
C GLY A 56 4.33 -5.60 18.68
N GLY A 57 5.04 -6.47 19.41
CA GLY A 57 5.02 -6.50 20.89
C GLY A 57 5.51 -5.23 21.61
N LYS A 58 5.94 -4.20 20.87
CA LYS A 58 6.34 -2.87 21.40
C LYS A 58 5.33 -1.75 21.11
N GLN A 59 4.17 -2.06 20.52
CA GLN A 59 3.17 -1.05 20.18
C GLN A 59 2.17 -0.82 21.32
N LEU A 60 1.69 0.43 21.41
CA LEU A 60 0.71 0.89 22.39
C LEU A 60 -0.68 0.24 22.25
N THR A 61 -0.93 -0.49 21.17
CA THR A 61 -2.26 -1.03 20.82
C THR A 61 -2.16 -2.54 20.64
N SER A 62 -2.98 -3.30 21.38
CA SER A 62 -3.01 -4.76 21.26
C SER A 62 -3.65 -5.20 19.93
N MET A 63 -3.34 -6.40 19.44
CA MET A 63 -3.97 -6.91 18.21
C MET A 63 -5.50 -7.06 18.38
N GLY A 64 -5.96 -7.41 19.58
CA GLY A 64 -7.39 -7.47 19.89
C GLY A 64 -8.07 -6.10 19.73
N GLU A 65 -7.46 -5.03 20.21
CA GLU A 65 -7.97 -3.67 20.04
C GLU A 65 -8.00 -3.23 18.57
N VAL A 66 -6.95 -3.58 17.81
CA VAL A 66 -6.89 -3.31 16.37
C VAL A 66 -8.05 -3.99 15.64
N LEU A 67 -8.27 -5.28 15.89
CA LEU A 67 -9.36 -6.04 15.26
C LEU A 67 -10.74 -5.53 15.67
N CYS A 68 -10.95 -5.25 16.95
CA CYS A 68 -12.21 -4.68 17.44
C CYS A 68 -12.53 -3.34 16.76
N ARG A 69 -11.53 -2.47 16.56
CA ARG A 69 -11.72 -1.20 15.84
C ARG A 69 -11.97 -1.42 14.36
N ALA A 70 -11.23 -2.32 13.71
CA ALA A 70 -11.44 -2.64 12.29
C ALA A 70 -12.87 -3.13 12.05
N ALA A 71 -13.38 -4.05 12.87
CA ALA A 71 -14.75 -4.54 12.81
C ALA A 71 -15.77 -3.42 13.06
N HIS A 72 -15.53 -2.55 14.03
CA HIS A 72 -16.41 -1.41 14.30
C HIS A 72 -16.55 -0.45 13.10
N HIS A 73 -15.50 -0.29 12.30
CA HIS A 73 -15.49 0.61 11.14
C HIS A 73 -16.07 0.03 9.85
N GLU A 74 -16.47 -1.25 9.85
CA GLU A 74 -16.96 -1.97 8.67
C GLU A 74 -18.35 -1.48 8.18
N GLY A 75 -19.23 -1.08 9.09
CA GLY A 75 -20.66 -0.87 8.85
C GLY A 75 -21.07 0.32 7.95
N ARG A 76 -20.18 0.87 7.11
CA ARG A 76 -20.45 2.04 6.26
C ARG A 76 -20.20 1.84 4.76
N PHE A 77 -19.93 0.62 4.29
CA PHE A 77 -19.62 0.39 2.88
C PHE A 77 -20.79 -0.11 2.06
N THR A 78 -20.85 0.42 0.84
CA THR A 78 -21.71 -0.12 -0.20
C THR A 78 -21.10 -1.43 -0.71
N LEU A 79 -21.91 -2.49 -0.76
CA LEU A 79 -21.53 -3.81 -1.29
C LEU A 79 -21.66 -3.86 -2.82
N ASP A 80 -21.41 -2.75 -3.51
CA ASP A 80 -21.52 -2.61 -4.97
C ASP A 80 -20.29 -3.17 -5.69
N ARG A 81 -19.12 -3.05 -5.05
CA ARG A 81 -17.82 -3.48 -5.55
C ARG A 81 -16.94 -3.98 -4.41
N LEU A 82 -15.73 -4.42 -4.75
CA LEU A 82 -14.72 -4.77 -3.76
C LEU A 82 -13.88 -3.56 -3.40
N TRP A 83 -13.99 -3.14 -2.14
CA TRP A 83 -13.24 -2.06 -1.55
C TRP A 83 -12.04 -2.58 -0.76
N ILE A 84 -10.96 -1.83 -0.79
CA ILE A 84 -9.76 -2.06 0.02
C ILE A 84 -9.57 -0.87 0.94
N ARG A 85 -9.50 -1.14 2.25
CA ARG A 85 -8.98 -0.18 3.23
C ARG A 85 -7.56 -0.54 3.61
N PHE A 86 -6.63 0.37 3.39
CA PHE A 86 -5.22 0.15 3.70
C PHE A 86 -4.77 1.00 4.89
N PHE A 87 -4.31 0.32 5.94
CA PHE A 87 -3.62 0.91 7.07
C PHE A 87 -2.18 0.44 7.05
N SER A 88 -1.21 1.36 7.00
CA SER A 88 0.21 1.03 7.06
C SER A 88 0.72 0.85 8.49
N ALA A 89 -0.01 1.37 9.48
CA ALA A 89 0.34 1.31 10.90
C ALA A 89 -0.92 1.23 11.81
N PRO A 90 -0.90 0.51 12.95
CA PRO A 90 -2.11 0.29 13.75
C PRO A 90 -2.77 1.53 14.33
N HIS A 91 -1.98 2.56 14.69
CA HIS A 91 -2.50 3.81 15.24
C HIS A 91 -3.40 4.56 14.25
N GLN A 92 -3.36 4.25 12.95
CA GLN A 92 -4.20 4.88 11.93
C GLN A 92 -5.69 4.51 12.09
N LEU A 93 -6.00 3.42 12.79
CA LEU A 93 -7.37 3.05 13.18
C LEU A 93 -7.97 3.96 14.26
N LEU A 94 -7.17 4.81 14.90
CA LEU A 94 -7.69 5.78 15.88
C LEU A 94 -8.43 6.94 15.22
N ALA A 95 -8.03 7.32 14.00
CA ALA A 95 -8.62 8.44 13.26
C ALA A 95 -8.69 8.13 11.74
N PRO A 96 -9.45 7.10 11.32
CA PRO A 96 -9.48 6.67 9.92
C PRO A 96 -10.05 7.75 8.99
N HIS A 97 -11.00 8.57 9.47
CA HIS A 97 -11.65 9.61 8.67
C HIS A 97 -10.68 10.64 8.09
N THR A 98 -9.62 11.00 8.82
CA THR A 98 -8.62 11.96 8.34
C THR A 98 -7.86 11.41 7.14
N ARG A 99 -7.47 10.13 7.15
CA ARG A 99 -6.82 9.48 5.98
C ARG A 99 -7.78 9.32 4.82
N ASP A 100 -9.05 9.04 5.10
CA ASP A 100 -10.08 8.89 4.08
C ASP A 100 -10.30 10.21 3.33
N GLN A 101 -10.39 11.33 4.06
CA GLN A 101 -10.47 12.68 3.47
C GLN A 101 -9.23 13.06 2.64
N MET A 102 -8.07 12.50 2.97
CA MET A 102 -6.82 12.65 2.23
C MET A 102 -6.70 11.71 1.01
N GLY A 103 -7.71 10.84 0.77
CA GLY A 103 -7.67 9.86 -0.32
C GLY A 103 -6.63 8.75 -0.12
N MET A 104 -6.28 8.45 1.14
CA MET A 104 -5.18 7.54 1.51
C MET A 104 -5.64 6.23 2.17
N LEU A 105 -6.95 6.03 2.33
CA LEU A 105 -7.49 4.91 3.08
C LEU A 105 -8.24 3.91 2.20
N THR A 106 -9.25 4.39 1.47
CA THR A 106 -10.22 3.55 0.78
C THR A 106 -9.98 3.59 -0.72
N PHE A 107 -9.89 2.42 -1.34
CA PHE A 107 -9.61 2.26 -2.77
C PHE A 107 -10.49 1.17 -3.36
N GLU A 108 -10.84 1.29 -4.65
CA GLU A 108 -11.29 0.12 -5.41
C GLU A 108 -10.12 -0.83 -5.63
N ILE A 109 -10.38 -2.14 -5.73
CA ILE A 109 -9.30 -3.14 -5.90
C ILE A 109 -8.39 -2.84 -7.09
N THR A 110 -8.94 -2.40 -8.23
CA THR A 110 -8.17 -2.07 -9.45
C THR A 110 -7.23 -0.88 -9.24
N ASP A 111 -7.73 0.16 -8.57
CA ASP A 111 -6.95 1.35 -8.22
C ASP A 111 -5.83 0.98 -7.23
N PHE A 112 -6.15 0.18 -6.22
CA PHE A 112 -5.17 -0.25 -5.23
C PHE A 112 -4.10 -1.17 -5.83
N LEU A 113 -4.47 -2.08 -6.73
CA LEU A 113 -3.51 -2.90 -7.47
C LEU A 113 -2.59 -2.04 -8.34
N SER A 114 -3.11 -0.97 -8.95
CA SER A 114 -2.30 -0.01 -9.71
C SER A 114 -1.34 0.76 -8.81
N LEU A 115 -1.75 1.11 -7.59
CA LEU A 115 -0.86 1.75 -6.60
C LEU A 115 0.24 0.79 -6.12
N LEU A 116 -0.08 -0.47 -5.84
CA LEU A 116 0.91 -1.49 -5.50
C LEU A 116 1.89 -1.75 -6.66
N GLU A 117 1.39 -1.73 -7.90
CA GLU A 117 2.22 -1.82 -9.10
C GLU A 117 3.24 -0.67 -9.16
N MET A 118 2.77 0.57 -9.00
CA MET A 118 3.65 1.74 -8.92
C MET A 118 4.68 1.60 -7.79
N ALA A 119 4.27 1.14 -6.60
CA ALA A 119 5.18 0.91 -5.48
C ALA A 119 6.25 -0.15 -5.81
N SER A 120 5.89 -1.23 -6.52
CA SER A 120 6.85 -2.26 -6.97
C SER A 120 7.88 -1.68 -7.94
N VAL A 121 7.42 -0.90 -8.94
CA VAL A 121 8.31 -0.25 -9.90
C VAL A 121 9.24 0.75 -9.19
N PHE A 122 8.67 1.59 -8.32
CA PHE A 122 9.41 2.56 -7.53
C PHE A 122 10.54 1.91 -6.73
N ARG A 123 10.21 0.85 -6.00
CA ARG A 123 11.16 0.12 -5.15
C ARG A 123 12.22 -0.64 -5.95
N THR A 124 11.89 -1.06 -7.17
CA THR A 124 12.82 -1.78 -8.06
C THR A 124 13.81 -0.83 -8.72
N LEU A 125 13.35 0.34 -9.18
CA LEU A 125 14.17 1.26 -9.97
C LEU A 125 15.00 2.23 -9.13
N LEU A 126 14.60 2.51 -7.89
CA LEU A 126 15.34 3.41 -7.01
C LEU A 126 15.94 2.65 -5.83
N PHE A 127 17.23 2.84 -5.61
CA PHE A 127 17.91 2.33 -4.42
C PHE A 127 17.38 3.01 -3.15
N PRO A 128 17.48 2.36 -1.96
CA PRO A 128 16.96 2.92 -0.72
C PRO A 128 17.46 4.35 -0.42
N ASN A 129 18.74 4.64 -0.64
CA ASN A 129 19.31 5.98 -0.47
C ASN A 129 18.74 7.01 -1.47
N GLU A 130 18.44 6.59 -2.70
CA GLU A 130 17.80 7.45 -3.70
C GLU A 130 16.35 7.72 -3.34
N GLN A 131 15.63 6.72 -2.81
CA GLN A 131 14.28 6.88 -2.28
C GLN A 131 14.27 7.87 -1.11
N ASP A 132 15.22 7.78 -0.17
CA ASP A 132 15.33 8.73 0.94
C ASP A 132 15.66 10.14 0.46
N THR A 133 16.58 10.27 -0.49
CA THR A 133 16.94 11.56 -1.10
C THR A 133 15.73 12.19 -1.79
N LEU A 134 14.98 11.41 -2.58
CA LEU A 134 13.76 11.89 -3.24
C LEU A 134 12.73 12.38 -2.21
N ARG A 135 12.58 11.69 -1.08
CA ARG A 135 11.64 12.09 -0.02
C ARG A 135 12.02 13.46 0.51
N GLN A 136 13.29 13.65 0.86
CA GLN A 136 13.80 14.94 1.35
C GLN A 136 13.60 16.06 0.33
N LEU A 137 13.83 15.79 -0.96
CA LEU A 137 13.65 16.78 -2.03
C LEU A 137 12.20 17.22 -2.21
N LEU A 138 11.25 16.30 -2.02
CA LEU A 138 9.82 16.59 -2.13
C LEU A 138 9.27 17.31 -0.89
N GLU A 139 10.01 17.32 0.20
CA GLU A 139 9.67 18.04 1.44
C GLU A 139 10.21 19.48 1.47
N LEU A 140 11.13 19.85 0.56
CA LEU A 140 11.69 21.21 0.47
C LEU A 140 10.60 22.26 0.15
N GLU A 141 10.62 23.35 0.89
CA GLU A 141 9.71 24.50 0.68
C GLU A 141 10.29 25.53 -0.29
N ASP A 142 11.62 25.69 -0.33
CA ASP A 142 12.28 26.63 -1.25
C ASP A 142 12.33 26.05 -2.67
N HIS A 143 11.59 26.68 -3.57
CA HIS A 143 11.51 26.28 -4.98
C HIS A 143 12.84 26.37 -5.74
N GLN A 144 13.72 27.33 -5.42
CA GLN A 144 15.02 27.46 -6.08
C GLN A 144 15.96 26.35 -5.65
N GLU A 145 16.04 26.09 -4.34
CA GLU A 145 16.81 24.96 -3.82
C GLU A 145 16.28 23.64 -4.37
N GLN A 146 14.96 23.45 -4.36
CA GLN A 146 14.32 22.26 -4.89
C GLN A 146 14.69 22.03 -6.37
N GLN A 147 14.63 23.05 -7.21
CA GLN A 147 14.99 22.93 -8.63
C GLN A 147 16.46 22.57 -8.83
N PHE A 148 17.36 23.19 -8.06
CA PHE A 148 18.79 22.92 -8.13
C PHE A 148 19.13 21.49 -7.69
N TYR A 149 18.65 21.06 -6.53
CA TYR A 149 18.90 19.72 -6.02
C TYR A 149 18.21 18.65 -6.86
N TRP A 150 17.04 18.94 -7.44
CA TRP A 150 16.37 18.04 -8.39
C TRP A 150 17.25 17.74 -9.62
N GLY A 151 17.88 18.78 -10.19
CA GLY A 151 18.80 18.61 -11.32
C GLY A 151 20.00 17.72 -10.97
N ARG A 152 20.56 17.89 -9.77
CA ARG A 152 21.67 17.05 -9.28
C ARG A 152 21.24 15.60 -9.05
N PHE A 153 20.12 15.40 -8.37
CA PHE A 153 19.56 14.09 -8.08
C PHE A 153 19.28 13.31 -9.37
N THR A 154 18.52 13.90 -10.30
CA THR A 154 18.20 13.26 -11.59
C THR A 154 19.42 13.06 -12.49
N GLY A 155 20.51 13.80 -12.29
CA GLY A 155 21.78 13.57 -12.98
C GLY A 155 22.57 12.36 -12.47
N GLN A 156 22.25 11.85 -11.28
CA GLN A 156 22.90 10.69 -10.66
C GLN A 156 22.12 9.38 -10.85
N LEU A 157 20.83 9.47 -11.16
CA LEU A 157 19.97 8.30 -11.36
C LEU A 157 20.29 7.55 -12.66
N ASP A 158 20.04 6.24 -12.65
CA ASP A 158 19.95 5.43 -13.87
C ASP A 158 18.89 6.00 -14.84
N PRO A 159 19.09 5.92 -16.17
CA PRO A 159 18.12 6.40 -17.15
C PRO A 159 16.70 5.88 -16.93
N LYS A 160 16.51 4.61 -16.56
CA LYS A 160 15.16 4.04 -16.33
C LYS A 160 14.48 4.68 -15.14
N ALA A 161 15.21 4.92 -14.06
CA ALA A 161 14.68 5.56 -12.86
C ALA A 161 14.31 7.03 -13.15
N LYS A 162 15.16 7.74 -13.88
CA LYS A 162 14.90 9.11 -14.33
C LYS A 162 13.65 9.20 -15.21
N ASP A 163 13.53 8.32 -16.20
CA ASP A 163 12.38 8.29 -17.11
C ASP A 163 11.08 7.99 -16.36
N MET A 164 11.11 7.05 -15.42
CA MET A 164 9.98 6.74 -14.55
C MET A 164 9.54 7.97 -13.74
N LEU A 165 10.47 8.66 -13.06
CA LEU A 165 10.14 9.85 -12.27
C LEU A 165 9.58 11.00 -13.13
N ASN A 166 10.12 11.19 -14.34
CA ASN A 166 9.64 12.20 -15.28
C ASN A 166 8.25 11.86 -15.81
N ALA A 167 8.03 10.61 -16.24
CA ALA A 167 6.75 10.15 -16.76
C ALA A 167 5.64 10.24 -15.70
N TRP A 168 5.97 9.97 -14.45
CA TRP A 168 5.04 10.08 -13.33
C TRP A 168 4.76 11.51 -12.89
N GLY A 169 5.64 12.46 -13.23
CA GLY A 169 5.49 13.86 -12.83
C GLY A 169 5.52 14.04 -11.31
N VAL A 170 6.31 13.23 -10.59
CA VAL A 170 6.26 13.11 -9.12
C VAL A 170 6.44 14.43 -8.37
N ARG A 171 7.11 15.41 -9.00
CA ARG A 171 7.34 16.75 -8.43
C ARG A 171 6.05 17.52 -8.14
N GLN A 172 4.98 17.20 -8.87
CA GLN A 172 3.69 17.90 -8.77
C GLN A 172 2.68 17.10 -7.96
N TRP A 173 3.09 15.95 -7.39
CA TRP A 173 2.17 15.13 -6.65
C TRP A 173 1.79 15.76 -5.30
N PRO A 174 0.55 15.56 -4.84
CA PRO A 174 0.17 15.89 -3.47
C PRO A 174 1.06 15.15 -2.46
N LYS A 175 1.33 15.77 -1.31
CA LYS A 175 2.14 15.19 -0.23
C LYS A 175 1.58 13.85 0.26
N GLU A 176 0.25 13.73 0.27
CA GLU A 176 -0.51 12.55 0.63
C GLU A 176 -0.22 11.38 -0.31
N ARG A 177 -0.15 11.64 -1.63
CA ARG A 177 0.16 10.62 -2.63
C ARG A 177 1.60 10.13 -2.50
N ILE A 178 2.54 11.03 -2.24
CA ILE A 178 3.94 10.68 -2.00
C ILE A 178 4.04 9.81 -0.74
N LYS A 179 3.43 10.25 0.36
CA LYS A 179 3.38 9.49 1.61
C LYS A 179 2.81 8.09 1.41
N LEU A 180 1.70 7.97 0.67
CA LEU A 180 1.08 6.68 0.38
C LEU A 180 2.01 5.77 -0.43
N LEU A 181 2.71 6.29 -1.45
CA LEU A 181 3.68 5.51 -2.23
C LEU A 181 4.76 4.89 -1.34
N TYR A 182 5.34 5.69 -0.44
CA TYR A 182 6.36 5.19 0.49
C TYR A 182 5.80 4.18 1.49
N GLU A 183 4.58 4.38 1.98
CA GLU A 183 3.91 3.42 2.85
C GLU A 183 3.66 2.08 2.12
N LEU A 184 3.28 2.12 0.84
CA LEU A 184 3.06 0.92 0.02
C LEU A 184 4.36 0.23 -0.39
N ALA A 185 5.46 0.97 -0.52
CA ALA A 185 6.77 0.40 -0.86
C ALA A 185 7.22 -0.67 0.16
N ASP A 186 6.80 -0.56 1.42
CA ASP A 186 7.07 -1.56 2.46
C ASP A 186 6.27 -2.87 2.29
N TYR A 187 5.20 -2.86 1.48
CA TYR A 187 4.26 -3.97 1.26
C TYR A 187 4.42 -4.66 -0.11
N VAL A 188 5.46 -4.31 -0.86
CA VAL A 188 5.70 -4.90 -2.19
C VAL A 188 7.08 -5.52 -2.27
N ALA A 189 7.20 -6.62 -3.01
CA ALA A 189 8.48 -7.17 -3.42
C ALA A 189 9.11 -6.32 -4.54
N PHE A 190 10.42 -6.50 -4.72
CA PHE A 190 11.11 -6.05 -5.93
C PHE A 190 10.66 -6.90 -7.11
N TYR A 191 10.71 -6.34 -8.32
CA TYR A 191 10.70 -7.19 -9.51
C TYR A 191 11.98 -8.00 -9.54
N THR A 192 11.84 -9.32 -9.42
CA THR A 192 12.89 -10.25 -9.87
C THR A 192 12.88 -10.19 -11.39
N THR A 193 13.84 -9.46 -11.96
CA THR A 193 14.25 -9.71 -13.35
C THR A 193 14.93 -11.06 -13.36
N ASP A 194 14.26 -12.07 -13.93
CA ASP A 194 14.93 -13.28 -14.42
C ASP A 194 15.97 -12.93 -15.49
#